data_AF-A0A1I8IS82-F1
#
_entry.id   AF-A0A1I8IS82-F1
#
_cell.length_a   1.000
_cell.length_b   1.000
_cell.length_c   1.000
_cell.angle_alpha   90.00
_cell.angle_beta   90.00
_cell.angle_gamma   90.00
#
_symmetry.space_group_name_H-M   'P 1'
#
loop_
_entity.id
_entity.type
_entity.pdbx_description
1 polymer ?
#
loop_
_entity_poly.entity_id
_entity_poly.type
_entity_poly.pdbx_seq_one_letter_code
_entity_poly.pdbx_strand_id
1 'polypeptide(L)'
;MVSLSLSILEQPARYHRFRYETEIAGGKLGGLLYGRSGSKSCVRLTLRGADPAVCRTVIVIGGTISPDGYPHPFYMHGDSCESGAFQWRRDITAADVGKEIEICLEKVSLVCVPHGGSSGKLQKAIKRREDIQFNPFNKKISEMKYTSRNVRELRLVFQAYYIDLNGKTVPCKGAIAQTEVISDIKFQTKLEIEEAHPSEGYVHAKQQEMWLYFKDALPHTDASQYNAFLDFEGEQIVQCKVLWLKKQLMSITIPSLRGSALPEGSATADRIECSIRIVDLKSDVAAEHEFYLSRSCTLCNSLTEPAHKRSRCSPSNGGQPETEIAVISLPASDSVEVKTEN
;
A
#
# COMPACT_ATOMS: atom_id res chain seq x y z
N MET A 1 9.14 -38.78 8.17
CA MET A 1 9.66 -37.41 8.37
C MET A 1 8.45 -36.49 8.38
N VAL A 2 8.29 -35.61 9.37
CA VAL A 2 7.10 -34.73 9.45
C VAL A 2 7.18 -33.70 8.33
N SER A 3 6.15 -33.60 7.50
CA SER A 3 6.06 -32.63 6.40
C SER A 3 5.11 -31.49 6.78
N LEU A 4 5.50 -30.68 7.77
CA LEU A 4 4.77 -29.45 8.08
C LEU A 4 5.00 -28.41 6.99
N SER A 5 3.95 -27.65 6.66
CA SER A 5 4.05 -26.43 5.88
C SER A 5 3.44 -25.26 6.65
N LEU A 6 4.03 -24.08 6.48
CA LEU A 6 3.59 -22.84 7.12
C LEU A 6 3.47 -21.77 6.04
N SER A 7 2.36 -21.03 6.02
CA SER A 7 2.13 -19.92 5.08
C SER A 7 1.48 -18.73 5.78
N ILE A 8 1.62 -17.55 5.18
CA ILE A 8 0.90 -16.34 5.62
C ILE A 8 -0.49 -16.35 4.99
N LEU A 9 -1.53 -16.34 5.81
CA LEU A 9 -2.93 -16.23 5.37
C LEU A 9 -3.35 -14.76 5.26
N GLU A 10 -2.96 -13.94 6.23
CA GLU A 10 -3.29 -12.51 6.29
C GLU A 10 -2.01 -11.71 6.51
N GLN A 11 -1.63 -10.92 5.50
CA GLN A 11 -0.43 -10.08 5.58
C GLN A 11 -0.65 -8.92 6.57
N PRO A 12 0.42 -8.47 7.27
CA PRO A 12 0.37 -7.25 8.06
C PRO A 12 0.16 -6.01 7.19
N ALA A 13 -0.39 -4.96 7.80
CA ALA A 13 -0.44 -3.62 7.20
C ALA A 13 0.95 -3.22 6.67
N ARG A 14 1.01 -2.67 5.45
CA ARG A 14 2.25 -2.20 4.82
C ARG A 14 2.95 -1.13 5.64
N TYR A 15 2.16 -0.28 6.30
CA TYR A 15 2.62 0.80 7.16
C TYR A 15 2.11 0.60 8.59
N HIS A 16 3.00 0.66 9.56
CA HIS A 16 2.65 0.50 10.97
C HIS A 16 3.45 1.46 11.85
N ARG A 17 2.81 2.00 12.90
CA ARG A 17 3.50 2.83 13.89
C ARG A 17 4.21 1.94 14.90
N PHE A 18 5.50 1.72 14.73
CA PHE A 18 6.33 1.07 15.73
C PHE A 18 6.31 1.87 17.04
N ARG A 19 6.30 1.15 18.17
CA ARG A 19 6.19 1.72 19.51
C ARG A 19 7.53 1.78 20.21
N TYR A 20 7.83 2.86 20.91
CA TYR A 20 9.01 2.89 21.77
C TYR A 20 8.75 2.13 23.07
N GLU A 21 9.79 1.59 23.69
CA GLU A 21 9.69 0.90 25.00
C GLU A 21 8.97 1.73 26.06
N THR A 22 9.14 3.05 26.04
CA THR A 22 8.47 3.99 26.95
C THR A 22 6.95 4.07 26.73
N GLU A 23 6.45 3.80 25.53
CA GLU A 23 5.00 3.80 25.22
C GLU A 23 4.30 2.53 25.73
N ILE A 24 5.05 1.44 25.91
CA ILE A 24 4.53 0.15 26.40
C ILE A 24 4.88 -0.13 27.87
N ALA A 25 5.59 0.81 28.51
CA ALA A 25 5.93 0.71 29.93
C ALA A 25 4.67 0.56 30.80
N GLY A 26 4.74 -0.33 31.80
CA GLY A 26 3.60 -0.65 32.66
C GLY A 26 2.57 -1.62 32.05
N GLY A 27 2.97 -2.43 31.06
CA GLY A 27 2.12 -3.51 30.52
C GLY A 27 1.10 -3.05 29.46
N LYS A 28 1.26 -1.84 28.92
CA LYS A 28 0.40 -1.35 27.84
C LYS A 28 0.88 -1.91 26.51
N LEU A 29 -0.03 -2.38 25.67
CA LEU A 29 0.31 -2.86 24.33
C LEU A 29 0.61 -1.70 23.35
N GLY A 30 0.07 -0.51 23.62
CA GLY A 30 0.12 0.59 22.67
C GLY A 30 -0.80 0.30 21.47
N GLY A 31 -0.31 0.53 20.24
CA GLY A 31 -1.06 0.21 19.02
C GLY A 31 -0.71 -1.15 18.46
N LEU A 32 -1.74 -1.91 18.08
CA LEU A 32 -1.62 -3.28 17.59
C LEU A 32 -1.22 -3.33 16.11
N LEU A 33 -0.55 -4.41 15.73
CA LEU A 33 -0.28 -4.75 14.35
C LEU A 33 -1.52 -5.43 13.74
N TYR A 34 -2.14 -4.74 12.78
CA TYR A 34 -3.31 -5.25 12.08
C TYR A 34 -2.94 -5.88 10.74
N GLY A 35 -3.84 -6.74 10.25
CA GLY A 35 -3.84 -7.26 8.88
C GLY A 35 -4.27 -6.22 7.85
N ARG A 36 -4.25 -6.60 6.58
CA ARG A 36 -4.61 -5.74 5.43
C ARG A 36 -6.09 -5.74 5.10
N SER A 37 -6.81 -6.80 5.44
CA SER A 37 -8.21 -7.03 5.05
C SER A 37 -9.25 -6.13 5.76
N GLY A 38 -8.84 -5.09 6.48
CA GLY A 38 -9.75 -4.09 7.05
C GLY A 38 -9.89 -4.13 8.58
N SER A 39 -10.77 -3.27 9.11
CA SER A 39 -10.72 -2.75 10.49
C SER A 39 -10.62 -3.85 11.57
N LYS A 40 -9.43 -3.95 12.18
CA LYS A 40 -9.07 -4.84 13.29
C LYS A 40 -8.84 -6.32 12.94
N SER A 41 -8.66 -6.68 11.67
CA SER A 41 -8.11 -8.01 11.35
C SER A 41 -6.70 -8.14 11.93
N CYS A 42 -6.32 -9.34 12.39
CA CYS A 42 -4.97 -9.61 12.89
C CYS A 42 -4.12 -10.30 11.80
N VAL A 43 -2.80 -10.33 11.96
CA VAL A 43 -1.92 -11.14 11.10
C VAL A 43 -2.22 -12.62 11.36
N ARG A 44 -2.32 -13.41 10.30
CA ARG A 44 -2.70 -14.83 10.40
C ARG A 44 -1.80 -15.73 9.59
N LEU A 45 -1.53 -16.90 10.13
CA LEU A 45 -0.75 -17.96 9.52
C LEU A 45 -1.63 -19.20 9.37
N THR A 46 -1.28 -20.03 8.40
CA THR A 46 -1.84 -21.36 8.25
C THR A 46 -0.74 -22.39 8.38
N LEU A 47 -0.96 -23.38 9.24
CA LEU A 47 -0.11 -24.55 9.41
C LEU A 47 -0.85 -25.78 8.85
N ARG A 48 -0.15 -26.58 8.04
CA ARG A 48 -0.69 -27.84 7.50
C ARG A 48 0.28 -29.01 7.72
N GLY A 49 -0.24 -30.23 7.62
CA GLY A 49 0.55 -31.45 7.66
C GLY A 49 0.92 -31.94 9.07
N ALA A 50 0.24 -31.43 10.10
CA ALA A 50 0.40 -31.92 11.46
C ALA A 50 -0.23 -33.30 11.62
N ASP A 51 0.51 -34.23 12.24
CA ASP A 51 0.07 -35.61 12.39
C ASP A 51 0.53 -36.15 13.77
N PRO A 52 -0.41 -36.53 14.66
CA PRO A 52 -0.10 -37.03 15.99
C PRO A 52 0.72 -38.34 15.98
N ALA A 53 0.73 -39.08 14.86
CA ALA A 53 1.55 -40.28 14.72
C ALA A 53 3.05 -39.97 14.70
N VAL A 54 3.44 -38.72 14.44
CA VAL A 54 4.85 -38.32 14.29
C VAL A 54 5.24 -37.10 15.13
N CYS A 55 4.29 -36.25 15.52
CA CYS A 55 4.53 -35.13 16.43
C CYS A 55 3.45 -35.01 17.52
N ARG A 56 3.86 -34.86 18.78
CA ARG A 56 2.92 -34.64 19.90
C ARG A 56 2.44 -33.20 19.97
N THR A 57 3.36 -32.27 19.75
CA THR A 57 3.14 -30.84 19.89
C THR A 57 3.80 -30.12 18.73
N VAL A 58 3.14 -29.08 18.22
CA VAL A 58 3.76 -28.13 17.29
C VAL A 58 3.95 -26.80 18.01
N ILE A 59 5.10 -26.18 17.74
CA ILE A 59 5.48 -24.87 18.22
C ILE A 59 5.76 -24.00 16.99
N VAL A 60 5.22 -22.78 16.94
CA VAL A 60 5.56 -21.79 15.93
C VAL A 60 6.20 -20.61 16.62
N ILE A 61 7.46 -20.33 16.27
CA ILE A 61 8.20 -19.19 16.78
C ILE A 61 8.24 -18.12 15.68
N GLY A 62 7.90 -16.89 16.06
CA GLY A 62 7.86 -15.72 15.19
C GLY A 62 8.78 -14.62 15.68
N GLY A 63 9.46 -13.95 14.76
CA GLY A 63 10.36 -12.85 15.08
C GLY A 63 10.48 -11.85 13.94
N THR A 64 11.28 -10.82 14.17
CA THR A 64 11.53 -9.74 13.21
C THR A 64 12.85 -9.96 12.48
N ILE A 65 12.84 -9.66 11.19
CA ILE A 65 14.01 -9.67 10.31
C ILE A 65 14.03 -8.41 9.44
N SER A 66 15.20 -8.00 8.96
CA SER A 66 15.31 -6.99 7.92
C SER A 66 14.73 -7.51 6.59
N PRO A 67 14.48 -6.62 5.60
CA PRO A 67 14.07 -7.05 4.26
C PRO A 67 15.02 -8.08 3.63
N ASP A 68 16.31 -8.02 3.99
CA ASP A 68 17.37 -8.94 3.53
C ASP A 68 17.48 -10.23 4.37
N GLY A 69 16.61 -10.42 5.36
CA GLY A 69 16.54 -11.63 6.18
C GLY A 69 17.49 -11.70 7.38
N TYR A 70 18.18 -10.61 7.74
CA TYR A 70 19.00 -10.57 8.97
C TYR A 70 18.11 -10.35 10.20
N PRO A 71 18.46 -10.87 11.39
CA PRO A 71 17.70 -10.60 12.61
C PRO A 71 17.57 -9.09 12.88
N HIS A 72 16.36 -8.57 13.03
CA HIS A 72 16.11 -7.13 13.22
C HIS A 72 16.18 -6.75 14.71
N PRO A 73 16.68 -5.56 15.09
CA PRO A 73 16.78 -5.13 16.49
C PRO A 73 15.43 -4.80 17.16
N PHE A 74 14.37 -4.63 16.37
CA PHE A 74 13.01 -4.43 16.90
C PHE A 74 12.40 -5.76 17.31
N TYR A 75 11.39 -5.77 18.16
CA TYR A 75 10.84 -7.00 18.69
C TYR A 75 9.32 -6.98 18.81
N MET A 76 8.72 -8.16 19.00
CA MET A 76 7.29 -8.33 19.19
C MET A 76 6.92 -8.25 20.67
N HIS A 77 5.80 -7.61 20.99
CA HIS A 77 5.29 -7.52 22.35
C HIS A 77 3.78 -7.74 22.37
N GLY A 78 3.29 -8.49 23.36
CA GLY A 78 1.88 -8.71 23.59
C GLY A 78 1.52 -10.17 23.77
N ASP A 79 0.29 -10.55 23.38
CA ASP A 79 -0.23 -11.90 23.61
C ASP A 79 0.67 -12.93 22.90
N SER A 80 0.99 -14.00 23.63
CA SER A 80 1.88 -15.09 23.16
C SER A 80 3.28 -14.61 22.75
N CYS A 81 3.74 -13.44 23.21
CA CYS A 81 5.11 -12.98 22.97
C CYS A 81 5.98 -13.15 24.23
N GLU A 82 7.10 -13.85 24.08
CA GLU A 82 8.08 -14.09 25.14
C GLU A 82 9.46 -13.66 24.66
N SER A 83 10.17 -12.92 25.50
CA SER A 83 11.53 -12.42 25.21
C SER A 83 11.65 -11.65 23.87
N GLY A 84 10.55 -11.07 23.38
CA GLY A 84 10.54 -10.30 22.12
C GLY A 84 10.21 -11.11 20.85
N ALA A 85 9.87 -12.40 20.99
CA ALA A 85 9.40 -13.26 19.91
C ALA A 85 7.99 -13.77 20.18
N PHE A 86 7.19 -13.93 19.13
CA PHE A 86 5.92 -14.63 19.20
C PHE A 86 6.18 -16.13 19.36
N GLN A 87 5.43 -16.79 20.23
CA GLN A 87 5.50 -18.22 20.48
C GLN A 87 4.08 -18.79 20.59
N TRP A 88 3.69 -19.60 19.61
CA TRP A 88 2.46 -20.36 19.65
C TRP A 88 2.79 -21.83 19.86
N ARG A 89 2.03 -22.50 20.72
CA ARG A 89 2.23 -23.93 21.04
C ARG A 89 0.87 -24.60 21.12
N ARG A 90 0.74 -25.78 20.48
CA ARG A 90 -0.46 -26.59 20.58
C ARG A 90 -0.13 -28.08 20.45
N ASP A 91 -0.82 -28.89 21.23
CA ASP A 91 -0.81 -30.34 21.06
C ASP A 91 -1.62 -30.74 19.83
N ILE A 92 -1.14 -31.78 19.16
CA ILE A 92 -1.72 -32.31 17.93
C ILE A 92 -2.51 -33.56 18.27
N THR A 93 -3.73 -33.61 17.75
CA THR A 93 -4.67 -34.71 17.99
C THR A 93 -5.10 -35.37 16.68
N ALA A 94 -5.78 -36.52 16.76
CA ALA A 94 -6.32 -37.18 15.57
C ALA A 94 -7.30 -36.29 14.77
N ALA A 95 -7.93 -35.31 15.43
CA ALA A 95 -8.85 -34.38 14.79
C ALA A 95 -8.15 -33.37 13.86
N ASP A 96 -6.82 -33.26 13.93
CA ASP A 96 -6.01 -32.29 13.18
C ASP A 96 -5.43 -32.87 11.89
N VAL A 97 -5.48 -34.19 11.74
CA VAL A 97 -4.96 -34.89 10.57
C VAL A 97 -5.70 -34.40 9.32
N GLY A 98 -4.93 -33.94 8.34
CA GLY A 98 -5.46 -33.43 7.07
C GLY A 98 -6.12 -32.05 7.17
N LYS A 99 -6.14 -31.41 8.33
CA LYS A 99 -6.72 -30.07 8.51
C LYS A 99 -5.67 -28.96 8.45
N GLU A 100 -6.19 -27.77 8.19
CA GLU A 100 -5.47 -26.52 8.29
C GLU A 100 -5.68 -25.93 9.67
N ILE A 101 -4.59 -25.58 10.34
CA ILE A 101 -4.62 -24.92 11.64
C ILE A 101 -4.32 -23.45 11.41
N GLU A 102 -5.29 -22.59 11.73
CA GLU A 102 -5.13 -21.15 11.70
C GLU A 102 -4.46 -20.66 13.00
N ILE A 103 -3.49 -19.76 12.86
CA ILE A 103 -2.76 -19.14 13.97
C ILE A 103 -2.90 -17.62 13.84
N CYS A 104 -3.44 -16.97 14.88
CA CYS A 104 -3.74 -15.55 14.89
C CYS A 104 -2.81 -14.76 15.82
N LEU A 105 -2.29 -13.63 15.33
CA LEU A 105 -1.50 -12.67 16.10
C LEU A 105 -2.40 -11.52 16.59
N GLU A 106 -3.35 -11.81 17.49
CA GLU A 106 -4.42 -10.85 17.84
C GLU A 106 -3.95 -9.55 18.50
N LYS A 107 -3.16 -9.66 19.58
CA LYS A 107 -2.71 -8.51 20.37
C LYS A 107 -1.21 -8.37 20.36
N VAL A 108 -0.63 -8.33 19.16
CA VAL A 108 0.81 -8.17 18.96
C VAL A 108 1.11 -6.74 18.50
N SER A 109 2.13 -6.14 19.10
CA SER A 109 2.69 -4.84 18.74
C SER A 109 4.16 -4.98 18.39
N LEU A 110 4.65 -4.07 17.54
CA LEU A 110 6.06 -4.02 17.14
C LEU A 110 6.76 -2.87 17.87
N VAL A 111 7.82 -3.22 18.60
CA VAL A 111 8.54 -2.29 19.48
C VAL A 111 9.86 -1.88 18.84
N CYS A 112 10.01 -0.58 18.60
CA CYS A 112 11.23 0.02 18.07
C CYS A 112 12.16 0.51 19.18
N VAL A 113 13.44 0.60 18.81
CA VAL A 113 14.51 1.10 19.67
C VAL A 113 14.99 2.44 19.11
N PRO A 114 15.15 3.49 19.94
CA PRO A 114 15.59 4.80 19.49
C PRO A 114 16.94 4.74 18.77
N HIS A 115 17.03 5.40 17.61
CA HIS A 115 18.25 5.48 16.80
C HIS A 115 19.07 6.77 17.07
N GLY A 116 18.68 7.57 18.05
CA GLY A 116 19.29 8.87 18.34
C GLY A 116 20.21 8.86 19.57
N GLY A 117 21.44 9.32 19.39
CA GLY A 117 22.39 9.66 20.46
C GLY A 117 23.35 8.52 20.82
N SER A 118 24.49 8.91 21.38
CA SER A 118 25.61 8.13 21.96
C SER A 118 25.22 7.12 23.06
N SER A 119 23.96 6.71 23.12
CA SER A 119 23.33 6.01 24.24
C SER A 119 23.47 4.48 24.22
N GLY A 120 24.16 3.89 23.24
CA GLY A 120 24.36 2.43 23.17
C GLY A 120 23.06 1.59 23.12
N LYS A 121 21.89 2.21 22.97
CA LYS A 121 20.57 1.55 23.01
C LYS A 121 20.38 0.58 21.86
N LEU A 122 20.79 0.95 20.64
CA LEU A 122 20.79 0.04 19.49
C LEU A 122 21.71 -1.17 19.73
N GLN A 123 22.89 -0.96 20.34
CA GLN A 123 23.79 -2.07 20.69
C GLN A 123 23.20 -2.98 21.76
N LYS A 124 22.52 -2.43 22.77
CA LYS A 124 21.76 -3.22 23.74
C LYS A 124 20.63 -4.01 23.08
N ALA A 125 19.93 -3.44 22.11
CA ALA A 125 18.88 -4.12 21.36
C ALA A 125 19.43 -5.25 20.48
N ILE A 126 20.58 -5.02 19.84
CA ILE A 126 21.30 -6.04 19.07
C ILE A 126 21.67 -7.22 19.99
N LYS A 127 22.23 -6.96 21.18
CA LYS A 127 22.53 -8.01 22.17
C LYS A 127 21.28 -8.76 22.63
N ARG A 128 20.21 -8.03 23.01
CA ARG A 128 18.93 -8.66 23.36
C ARG A 128 18.39 -9.52 22.22
N ARG A 129 18.60 -9.12 20.97
CA ARG A 129 18.15 -9.89 19.81
C ARG A 129 18.89 -11.22 19.67
N GLU A 130 20.15 -11.29 20.09
CA GLU A 130 20.92 -12.54 20.18
C GLU A 130 20.35 -13.46 21.27
N ASP A 131 19.89 -12.90 22.40
CA ASP A 131 19.29 -13.66 23.51
C ASP A 131 17.95 -14.33 23.14
N ILE A 132 17.23 -13.83 22.12
CA ILE A 132 15.99 -14.44 21.63
C ILE A 132 16.26 -15.83 21.01
N GLN A 133 17.50 -16.12 20.61
CA GLN A 133 17.95 -17.39 20.01
C GLN A 133 17.13 -17.87 18.80
N PHE A 134 16.32 -17.00 18.20
CA PHE A 134 15.55 -17.29 17.00
C PHE A 134 16.24 -16.69 15.76
N ASN A 135 16.81 -17.54 14.90
CA ASN A 135 17.52 -17.14 13.70
C ASN A 135 17.30 -18.15 12.55
N PRO A 136 16.12 -18.13 11.90
CA PRO A 136 15.73 -19.16 10.93
C PRO A 136 16.65 -19.22 9.68
N PHE A 137 17.36 -18.14 9.36
CA PHE A 137 18.27 -18.05 8.21
C PHE A 137 19.75 -18.16 8.57
N ASN A 138 20.06 -18.39 9.85
CA ASN A 138 21.43 -18.50 10.34
C ASN A 138 22.34 -17.32 9.94
N LYS A 139 21.78 -16.10 9.87
CA LYS A 139 22.53 -14.86 9.58
C LYS A 139 22.90 -14.15 10.86
N LYS A 140 24.13 -13.66 11.00
CA LYS A 140 24.54 -12.97 12.23
C LYS A 140 24.06 -11.52 12.18
N ILE A 141 23.46 -11.05 13.27
CA ILE A 141 22.98 -9.67 13.35
C ILE A 141 24.12 -8.64 13.21
N SER A 142 25.33 -9.00 13.66
CA SER A 142 26.54 -8.18 13.58
C SER A 142 27.07 -7.97 12.16
N GLU A 143 26.69 -8.80 11.20
CA GLU A 143 27.06 -8.66 9.78
C GLU A 143 26.27 -7.53 9.10
N MET A 144 25.14 -7.10 9.69
CA MET A 144 24.33 -6.01 9.16
C MET A 144 24.63 -4.69 9.86
N LYS A 145 24.96 -3.65 9.09
CA LYS A 145 25.13 -2.29 9.60
C LYS A 145 23.79 -1.57 9.72
N TYR A 146 23.17 -1.64 10.88
CA TYR A 146 21.92 -0.91 11.16
C TYR A 146 22.14 0.60 11.26
N THR A 147 21.34 1.36 10.52
CA THR A 147 21.34 2.82 10.43
C THR A 147 19.91 3.34 10.58
N SER A 148 19.74 4.65 10.75
CA SER A 148 18.43 5.27 10.94
C SER A 148 17.49 5.05 9.76
N ARG A 149 18.02 4.73 8.58
CA ARG A 149 17.27 4.47 7.34
C ARG A 149 16.79 3.04 7.26
N ASN A 150 17.67 2.05 7.45
CA ASN A 150 17.33 0.64 7.22
C ASN A 150 16.61 -0.06 8.40
N VAL A 151 16.60 0.53 9.59
CA VAL A 151 15.80 0.01 10.73
C VAL A 151 14.31 0.37 10.63
N ARG A 152 13.91 1.15 9.62
CA ARG A 152 12.53 1.61 9.42
C ARG A 152 11.65 0.57 8.74
N GLU A 153 12.27 -0.49 8.24
CA GLU A 153 11.61 -1.54 7.47
C GLU A 153 12.00 -2.90 8.04
N LEU A 154 11.02 -3.77 8.18
CA LEU A 154 11.23 -5.13 8.64
C LEU A 154 10.22 -6.08 8.00
N ARG A 155 10.46 -7.37 8.10
CA ARG A 155 9.49 -8.44 7.85
C ARG A 155 9.29 -9.23 9.14
N LEU A 156 8.16 -9.90 9.24
CA LEU A 156 7.99 -10.97 10.23
C LEU A 156 8.40 -12.28 9.58
N VAL A 157 9.08 -13.13 10.34
CA VAL A 157 9.39 -14.50 9.94
C VAL A 157 8.92 -15.45 11.01
N PHE A 158 8.34 -16.57 10.59
CA PHE A 158 7.83 -17.62 11.43
C PHE A 158 8.45 -18.95 11.01
N GLN A 159 8.78 -19.80 11.98
CA GLN A 159 9.25 -21.16 11.74
C GLN A 159 8.51 -22.14 12.65
N ALA A 160 8.05 -23.23 12.07
CA ALA A 160 7.47 -24.32 12.83
C ALA A 160 8.56 -25.26 13.38
N TYR A 161 8.31 -25.76 14.58
CA TYR A 161 9.06 -26.78 15.30
C TYR A 161 8.06 -27.82 15.75
N TYR A 162 8.50 -29.06 15.93
CA TYR A 162 7.66 -30.08 16.55
C TYR A 162 8.41 -30.78 17.68
N ILE A 163 7.65 -31.26 18.65
CA ILE A 163 8.13 -32.18 19.67
C ILE A 163 7.82 -33.58 19.15
N ASP A 164 8.88 -34.36 18.90
CA ASP A 164 8.74 -35.75 18.46
C ASP A 164 8.20 -36.65 19.58
N LEU A 165 7.92 -37.92 19.27
CA LEU A 165 7.42 -38.89 20.25
C LEU A 165 8.40 -39.16 21.41
N ASN A 166 9.69 -38.81 21.24
CA ASN A 166 10.73 -38.94 22.26
C ASN A 166 10.90 -37.67 23.10
N GLY A 167 10.10 -36.62 22.85
CA GLY A 167 10.16 -35.36 23.59
C GLY A 167 11.23 -34.39 23.07
N LYS A 168 11.90 -34.69 21.95
CA LYS A 168 12.90 -33.79 21.37
C LYS A 168 12.22 -32.73 20.51
N THR A 169 12.63 -31.48 20.71
CA THR A 169 12.21 -30.36 19.84
C THR A 169 13.05 -30.35 18.57
N VAL A 170 12.40 -30.35 17.41
CA VAL A 170 13.04 -30.43 16.09
C VAL A 170 12.51 -29.30 15.19
N PRO A 171 13.38 -28.49 14.56
CA PRO A 171 12.95 -27.48 13.60
C PRO A 171 12.48 -28.11 12.29
N CYS A 172 11.36 -27.64 11.74
CA CYS A 172 10.91 -27.98 10.40
C CYS A 172 11.57 -27.06 9.38
N LYS A 173 12.66 -27.52 8.75
CA LYS A 173 13.44 -26.71 7.81
C LYS A 173 12.63 -26.15 6.62
N GLY A 174 11.57 -26.84 6.19
CA GLY A 174 10.68 -26.40 5.11
C GLY A 174 9.47 -25.57 5.54
N ALA A 175 9.21 -25.45 6.84
CA ALA A 175 8.03 -24.75 7.38
C ALA A 175 8.41 -23.36 7.89
N ILE A 176 8.89 -22.52 6.98
CA ILE A 176 9.25 -21.12 7.25
C ILE A 176 8.35 -20.22 6.41
N ALA A 177 7.69 -19.25 7.05
CA ALA A 177 6.87 -18.26 6.39
C ALA A 177 7.40 -16.86 6.67
N GLN A 178 7.38 -15.98 5.67
CA GLN A 178 7.79 -14.58 5.80
C GLN A 178 6.67 -13.67 5.31
N THR A 179 6.47 -12.55 5.99
CA THR A 179 5.57 -11.50 5.52
C THR A 179 6.22 -10.65 4.44
N GLU A 180 5.39 -9.85 3.77
CA GLU A 180 5.87 -8.66 3.08
C GLU A 180 6.52 -7.65 4.04
N VAL A 181 7.19 -6.64 3.47
CA VAL A 181 7.82 -5.56 4.24
C VAL A 181 6.76 -4.74 4.96
N ILE A 182 7.06 -4.40 6.20
CA ILE A 182 6.34 -3.47 7.07
C ILE A 182 7.26 -2.26 7.27
N SER A 183 6.77 -1.08 6.91
CA SER A 183 7.50 0.18 7.05
C SER A 183 6.89 1.04 8.16
N ASP A 184 7.72 1.87 8.80
CA ASP A 184 7.23 2.83 9.79
C ASP A 184 6.26 3.83 9.13
N ILE A 185 5.05 3.94 9.68
CA ILE A 185 3.97 4.81 9.17
C ILE A 185 4.39 6.28 9.05
N LYS A 186 5.38 6.73 9.82
CA LYS A 186 5.92 8.10 9.73
C LYS A 186 6.51 8.41 8.36
N PHE A 187 6.86 7.40 7.58
CA PHE A 187 7.40 7.53 6.22
C PHE A 187 6.41 7.05 5.17
N GLN A 188 5.16 6.78 5.54
CA GLN A 188 4.11 6.59 4.56
C GLN A 188 3.97 7.88 3.75
N THR A 189 4.25 7.78 2.45
CA THR A 189 3.93 8.86 1.52
C THR A 189 2.42 9.07 1.53
N LYS A 190 2.00 10.31 1.75
CA LYS A 190 0.60 10.71 1.69
C LYS A 190 0.45 11.76 0.60
N LEU A 191 -0.68 11.69 -0.09
CA LEU A 191 -1.09 12.65 -1.08
C LEU A 191 -2.58 12.90 -0.85
N GLU A 192 -2.94 14.12 -0.49
CA GLU A 192 -4.32 14.51 -0.19
C GLU A 192 -4.50 15.96 -0.68
N ILE A 193 -5.42 16.15 -1.62
CA ILE A 193 -5.77 17.48 -2.15
C ILE A 193 -6.79 18.08 -1.17
N GLU A 194 -6.43 19.20 -0.58
CA GLU A 194 -7.27 19.93 0.35
C GLU A 194 -8.24 20.87 -0.40
N GLU A 195 -7.75 21.55 -1.43
CA GLU A 195 -8.53 22.53 -2.18
C GLU A 195 -8.02 22.66 -3.63
N ALA A 196 -8.93 23.00 -4.55
CA ALA A 196 -8.63 23.34 -5.93
C ALA A 196 -9.12 24.76 -6.27
N HIS A 197 -8.29 25.56 -6.96
CA HIS A 197 -8.63 26.89 -7.42
C HIS A 197 -8.30 27.11 -8.92
N PRO A 198 -9.25 27.55 -9.75
CA PRO A 198 -10.67 27.74 -9.43
C PRO A 198 -11.34 26.41 -9.06
N SER A 199 -12.44 26.46 -8.32
CA SER A 199 -13.19 25.26 -7.88
C SER A 199 -14.02 24.60 -8.99
N GLU A 200 -14.10 25.25 -10.15
CA GLU A 200 -14.71 24.72 -11.36
C GLU A 200 -13.95 25.19 -12.60
N GLY A 201 -14.07 24.43 -13.68
CA GLY A 201 -13.47 24.75 -14.97
C GLY A 201 -14.47 24.83 -16.11
N TYR A 202 -13.96 25.06 -17.32
CA TYR A 202 -14.80 25.27 -18.49
C TYR A 202 -14.40 24.37 -19.65
N VAL A 203 -15.38 23.66 -20.21
CA VAL A 203 -15.19 22.75 -21.36
C VAL A 203 -14.59 23.47 -22.58
N HIS A 204 -14.95 24.74 -22.76
CA HIS A 204 -14.54 25.54 -23.93
C HIS A 204 -13.28 26.37 -23.72
N ALA A 205 -12.67 26.34 -22.53
CA ALA A 205 -11.42 27.03 -22.31
C ALA A 205 -10.34 26.43 -23.22
N LYS A 206 -9.61 27.29 -23.94
CA LYS A 206 -8.50 26.83 -24.80
C LYS A 206 -7.41 26.12 -23.98
N GLN A 207 -7.16 26.66 -22.80
CA GLN A 207 -6.24 26.13 -21.80
C GLN A 207 -6.65 26.76 -20.47
N GLN A 208 -6.81 25.94 -19.43
CA GLN A 208 -7.14 26.42 -18.10
C GLN A 208 -6.06 26.00 -17.12
N GLU A 209 -5.45 27.00 -16.47
CA GLU A 209 -4.57 26.75 -15.34
C GLU A 209 -5.40 26.59 -14.07
N MET A 210 -5.01 25.62 -13.24
CA MET A 210 -5.62 25.33 -11.95
C MET A 210 -4.54 25.06 -10.91
N TRP A 211 -4.80 25.49 -9.69
CA TRP A 211 -3.91 25.35 -8.55
C TRP A 211 -4.53 24.39 -7.55
N LEU A 212 -3.75 23.40 -7.14
CA LEU A 212 -4.13 22.37 -6.19
C LEU A 212 -3.34 22.56 -4.90
N TYR A 213 -4.04 22.79 -3.81
CA TYR A 213 -3.48 22.90 -2.46
C TYR A 213 -3.51 21.52 -1.80
N PHE A 214 -2.39 21.10 -1.24
CA PHE A 214 -2.25 19.82 -0.58
C PHE A 214 -2.12 20.01 0.92
N LYS A 215 -2.79 19.15 1.67
CA LYS A 215 -2.78 19.16 3.15
C LYS A 215 -1.37 18.96 3.71
N ASP A 216 -0.67 17.96 3.19
CA ASP A 216 0.73 17.68 3.52
C ASP A 216 1.66 18.18 2.39
N ALA A 217 2.94 18.34 2.73
CA ALA A 217 3.93 18.70 1.72
C ALA A 217 4.04 17.62 0.64
N LEU A 218 4.11 18.04 -0.62
CA LEU A 218 4.29 17.17 -1.78
C LEU A 218 5.54 16.29 -1.58
N PRO A 219 5.45 14.97 -1.84
CA PRO A 219 6.55 14.03 -1.63
C PRO A 219 7.85 14.39 -2.38
N HIS A 220 7.72 15.05 -3.53
CA HIS A 220 8.79 15.32 -4.47
C HIS A 220 8.71 16.76 -4.97
N THR A 221 9.87 17.33 -5.28
CA THR A 221 9.99 18.69 -5.82
C THR A 221 10.03 18.74 -7.34
N ASP A 222 10.10 17.57 -8.00
CA ASP A 222 10.16 17.46 -9.45
C ASP A 222 8.77 17.15 -10.01
N ALA A 223 8.27 18.03 -10.88
CA ALA A 223 6.97 17.88 -11.53
C ALA A 223 6.86 16.63 -12.39
N SER A 224 7.98 16.10 -12.90
CA SER A 224 8.00 14.87 -13.70
C SER A 224 7.57 13.62 -12.92
N GLN A 225 7.57 13.69 -11.59
CA GLN A 225 7.17 12.60 -10.71
C GLN A 225 5.65 12.51 -10.55
N TYR A 226 4.90 13.43 -11.15
CA TYR A 226 3.46 13.50 -10.99
C TYR A 226 2.75 13.41 -12.34
N ASN A 227 1.75 12.54 -12.40
CA ASN A 227 0.73 12.60 -13.44
C ASN A 227 -0.53 13.26 -12.90
N ALA A 228 -1.16 14.07 -13.73
CA ALA A 228 -2.42 14.73 -13.42
C ALA A 228 -3.47 14.34 -14.46
N PHE A 229 -4.69 14.06 -14.01
CA PHE A 229 -5.79 13.65 -14.86
C PHE A 229 -7.09 14.32 -14.43
N LEU A 230 -7.99 14.50 -15.39
CA LEU A 230 -9.42 14.57 -15.13
C LEU A 230 -10.00 13.18 -15.37
N ASP A 231 -10.70 12.67 -14.37
CA ASP A 231 -11.31 11.35 -14.38
C ASP A 231 -12.84 11.50 -14.27
N PHE A 232 -13.54 11.02 -15.30
CA PHE A 232 -14.99 11.03 -15.40
C PHE A 232 -15.53 9.66 -14.98
N GLU A 233 -15.41 9.36 -13.68
CA GLU A 233 -15.86 8.09 -13.08
C GLU A 233 -15.31 6.83 -13.77
N GLY A 234 -14.09 6.90 -14.31
CA GLY A 234 -13.42 5.82 -15.01
C GLY A 234 -13.88 5.59 -16.45
N GLU A 235 -14.91 6.30 -16.94
CA GLU A 235 -15.37 6.18 -18.33
C GLU A 235 -14.41 6.87 -19.30
N GLN A 236 -13.82 7.98 -18.87
CA GLN A 236 -12.85 8.73 -19.65
C GLN A 236 -11.81 9.37 -18.74
N ILE A 237 -10.55 9.30 -19.18
CA ILE A 237 -9.42 9.95 -18.50
C ILE A 237 -8.78 10.94 -19.46
N VAL A 238 -8.70 12.20 -19.05
CA VAL A 238 -8.02 13.25 -19.81
C VAL A 238 -6.73 13.64 -19.09
N GLN A 239 -5.61 13.50 -19.79
CA GLN A 239 -4.31 13.88 -19.25
C GLN A 239 -4.18 15.39 -19.13
N CYS A 240 -3.86 15.85 -17.93
CA CYS A 240 -3.48 17.21 -17.61
C CYS A 240 -1.96 17.35 -17.55
N LYS A 241 -1.45 18.57 -17.74
CA LYS A 241 -0.01 18.83 -17.64
C LYS A 241 0.30 19.47 -16.28
N VAL A 242 1.24 18.90 -15.53
CA VAL A 242 1.81 19.57 -14.35
C VAL A 242 2.78 20.64 -14.83
N LEU A 243 2.53 21.90 -14.47
CA LEU A 243 3.36 23.04 -14.91
C LEU A 243 4.52 23.27 -13.95
N TRP A 244 4.21 23.41 -12.67
CA TRP A 244 5.17 23.66 -11.61
C TRP A 244 4.57 23.27 -10.27
N LEU A 245 5.43 23.11 -9.26
CA LEU A 245 5.01 22.84 -7.90
C LEU A 245 5.87 23.58 -6.89
N LYS A 246 5.29 23.81 -5.72
CA LYS A 246 5.94 24.25 -4.49
C LYS A 246 5.52 23.28 -3.38
N LYS A 247 6.08 23.47 -2.18
CA LYS A 247 5.94 22.56 -1.04
C LYS A 247 4.53 21.96 -0.85
N GLN A 248 3.45 22.75 -0.91
CA GLN A 248 2.06 22.29 -0.71
C GLN A 248 1.14 22.73 -1.86
N LEU A 249 1.69 23.05 -3.02
CA LEU A 249 0.95 23.66 -4.12
C LEU A 249 1.42 23.09 -5.45
N MET A 250 0.49 22.64 -6.27
CA MET A 250 0.75 22.20 -7.64
C MET A 250 -0.08 23.04 -8.60
N SER A 251 0.54 23.52 -9.69
CA SER A 251 -0.21 24.08 -10.81
C SER A 251 -0.30 23.04 -11.92
N ILE A 252 -1.52 22.81 -12.41
CA ILE A 252 -1.79 21.96 -13.56
C ILE A 252 -2.50 22.76 -14.64
N THR A 253 -2.40 22.26 -15.87
CA THR A 253 -3.16 22.74 -17.00
C THR A 253 -4.14 21.67 -17.45
N ILE A 254 -5.41 22.06 -17.54
CA ILE A 254 -6.46 21.31 -18.22
C ILE A 254 -6.42 21.69 -19.72
N PRO A 255 -6.31 20.71 -20.64
CA PRO A 255 -6.38 20.97 -22.08
C PRO A 255 -7.78 21.38 -22.52
N SER A 256 -7.91 21.99 -23.70
CA SER A 256 -9.22 22.22 -24.31
C SER A 256 -9.96 20.91 -24.55
N LEU A 257 -11.19 20.82 -24.03
CA LEU A 257 -12.08 19.68 -24.22
C LEU A 257 -13.07 19.90 -25.38
N ARG A 258 -12.88 20.95 -26.17
CA ARG A 258 -13.73 21.25 -27.33
C ARG A 258 -13.62 20.13 -28.35
N GLY A 259 -14.76 19.52 -28.67
CA GLY A 259 -14.84 18.42 -29.65
C GLY A 259 -14.44 17.06 -29.08
N SER A 260 -14.06 16.98 -27.81
CA SER A 260 -13.86 15.72 -27.11
C SER A 260 -15.22 15.03 -26.88
N ALA A 261 -15.28 13.73 -27.12
CA ALA A 261 -16.42 12.92 -26.71
C ALA A 261 -16.41 12.81 -25.18
N LEU A 262 -17.16 13.67 -24.51
CA LEU A 262 -17.43 13.59 -23.07
C LEU A 262 -18.44 12.45 -22.80
N PRO A 263 -18.50 11.91 -21.56
CA PRO A 263 -19.39 10.82 -21.17
C PRO A 263 -20.82 10.91 -21.73
N GLU A 264 -21.41 9.76 -22.08
CA GLU A 264 -22.79 9.70 -22.54
C GLU A 264 -23.73 10.23 -21.46
N GLY A 265 -24.63 11.16 -21.80
CA GLY A 265 -25.50 11.85 -20.83
C GLY A 265 -24.99 13.21 -20.33
N SER A 266 -23.69 13.51 -20.49
CA SER A 266 -23.13 14.85 -20.23
C SER A 266 -23.55 15.89 -21.28
N ALA A 267 -24.09 15.44 -22.42
CA ALA A 267 -24.41 16.23 -23.61
C ALA A 267 -25.37 17.40 -23.36
N THR A 268 -26.22 17.32 -22.33
CA THR A 268 -27.24 18.32 -21.98
C THR A 268 -27.02 18.95 -20.61
N ALA A 269 -26.01 18.51 -19.85
CA ALA A 269 -25.75 19.01 -18.51
C ALA A 269 -24.94 20.32 -18.57
N ASP A 270 -25.43 21.37 -17.91
CA ASP A 270 -24.71 22.64 -17.78
C ASP A 270 -23.43 22.50 -16.95
N ARG A 271 -23.43 21.53 -16.03
CA ARG A 271 -22.36 21.20 -15.10
C ARG A 271 -22.06 19.71 -15.19
N ILE A 272 -20.82 19.37 -15.48
CA ILE A 272 -20.34 18.00 -15.65
C ILE A 272 -19.47 17.68 -14.45
N GLU A 273 -19.84 16.65 -13.71
CA GLU A 273 -19.07 16.16 -12.57
C GLU A 273 -17.88 15.33 -13.05
N CYS A 274 -16.74 15.53 -12.43
CA CYS A 274 -15.53 14.75 -12.63
C CYS A 274 -14.66 14.82 -11.38
N SER A 275 -13.51 14.17 -11.41
CA SER A 275 -12.50 14.32 -10.37
C SER A 275 -11.15 14.68 -10.96
N ILE A 276 -10.37 15.43 -10.19
CA ILE A 276 -8.96 15.67 -10.47
C ILE A 276 -8.19 14.58 -9.75
N ARG A 277 -7.44 13.79 -10.51
CA ARG A 277 -6.61 12.72 -9.98
C ARG A 277 -5.14 13.04 -10.18
N ILE A 278 -4.39 13.11 -9.09
CA ILE A 278 -2.94 13.30 -9.08
C ILE A 278 -2.28 12.00 -8.62
N VAL A 279 -1.34 11.48 -9.40
CA VAL A 279 -0.60 10.25 -9.10
C VAL A 279 0.88 10.57 -8.95
N ASP A 280 1.44 10.26 -7.78
CA ASP A 280 2.90 10.23 -7.56
C ASP A 280 3.47 8.92 -8.12
N LEU A 281 4.23 9.02 -9.20
CA LEU A 281 4.80 7.88 -9.93
C LEU A 281 5.83 7.09 -9.14
N LYS A 282 6.49 7.72 -8.17
CA LYS A 282 7.58 7.07 -7.43
C LYS A 282 7.08 6.30 -6.22
N SER A 283 6.09 6.85 -5.52
CA SER A 283 5.49 6.19 -4.36
C SER A 283 4.22 5.41 -4.71
N ASP A 284 3.74 5.52 -5.95
CA ASP A 284 2.50 4.90 -6.45
C ASP A 284 1.29 5.22 -5.55
N VAL A 285 1.18 6.50 -5.17
CA VAL A 285 0.05 7.02 -4.39
C VAL A 285 -0.74 8.01 -5.22
N ALA A 286 -2.06 7.96 -5.10
CA ALA A 286 -2.96 8.88 -5.78
C ALA A 286 -3.76 9.73 -4.79
N ALA A 287 -4.08 10.95 -5.20
CA ALA A 287 -5.06 11.80 -4.57
C ALA A 287 -6.14 12.15 -5.58
N GLU A 288 -7.38 12.17 -5.11
CA GLU A 288 -8.56 12.53 -5.90
C GLU A 288 -9.26 13.70 -5.23
N HIS A 289 -9.82 14.59 -6.04
CA HIS A 289 -10.60 15.74 -5.59
C HIS A 289 -11.78 15.93 -6.52
N GLU A 290 -12.99 16.02 -5.97
CA GLU A 290 -14.19 16.31 -6.73
C GLU A 290 -14.06 17.66 -7.46
N PHE A 291 -14.48 17.70 -8.71
CA PHE A 291 -14.35 18.86 -9.57
C PHE A 291 -15.52 18.96 -10.56
N TYR A 292 -15.77 20.16 -11.06
CA TYR A 292 -16.88 20.41 -11.96
C TYR A 292 -16.42 21.18 -13.20
N LEU A 293 -16.92 20.77 -14.36
CA LEU A 293 -16.74 21.47 -15.63
C LEU A 293 -18.06 22.08 -16.08
N SER A 294 -18.08 23.39 -16.21
CA SER A 294 -19.23 24.15 -16.71
C SER A 294 -19.12 24.33 -18.23
N ARG A 295 -20.25 24.20 -18.93
CA ARG A 295 -20.33 24.50 -20.37
C ARG A 295 -20.51 26.00 -20.63
N SER A 296 -21.22 26.68 -19.74
CA SER A 296 -21.39 28.13 -19.76
C SER A 296 -20.22 28.79 -19.02
N CYS A 297 -19.33 29.48 -19.75
CA CYS A 297 -18.35 30.35 -19.12
C CYS A 297 -18.95 31.74 -18.93
N THR A 298 -19.22 32.10 -17.68
CA THR A 298 -19.80 33.39 -17.27
C THR A 298 -18.92 34.58 -17.68
N LEU A 299 -17.64 34.34 -17.93
CA LEU A 299 -16.67 35.34 -18.37
C LEU A 299 -16.66 35.59 -19.89
N CYS A 300 -17.20 34.68 -20.70
CA CYS A 300 -17.11 34.75 -22.17
C CYS A 300 -18.44 34.99 -22.87
N ASN A 301 -19.56 35.07 -22.15
CA ASN A 301 -20.92 35.36 -22.68
C ASN A 301 -21.33 34.53 -23.91
N SER A 302 -20.64 33.42 -24.19
CA SER A 302 -20.99 32.51 -25.27
C SER A 302 -21.92 31.44 -24.71
N LEU A 303 -23.20 31.78 -24.59
CA LEU A 303 -24.27 30.79 -24.59
C LEU A 303 -24.22 30.09 -25.96
N THR A 304 -23.86 28.82 -26.00
CA THR A 304 -24.07 28.01 -27.21
C THR A 304 -25.55 27.69 -27.32
N GLU A 305 -26.23 28.29 -28.30
CA GLU A 305 -27.53 27.79 -28.74
C GLU A 305 -27.41 26.29 -29.13
N PRO A 306 -28.41 25.46 -28.78
CA PRO A 306 -28.42 24.06 -29.19
C PRO A 306 -28.42 23.94 -30.71
N ALA A 307 -27.65 22.97 -31.21
CA ALA A 307 -27.40 22.73 -32.64
C ALA A 307 -28.63 22.18 -33.38
N HIS A 308 -29.70 22.95 -33.50
CA HIS A 308 -30.84 22.62 -34.35
C HIS A 308 -31.32 23.84 -35.15
N LYS A 309 -30.52 24.24 -36.14
CA LYS A 309 -30.95 24.85 -37.42
C LYS A 309 -29.72 25.24 -38.26
N ARG A 310 -29.17 24.29 -39.02
CA ARG A 310 -28.31 24.64 -40.17
C ARG A 310 -29.16 24.66 -41.44
N SER A 311 -29.55 25.87 -41.85
CA SER A 311 -29.94 26.15 -43.23
C SER A 311 -28.69 26.25 -44.10
N ARG A 312 -28.77 25.70 -45.31
CA ARG A 312 -27.68 25.55 -46.29
C ARG A 312 -27.04 26.88 -46.70
N CYS A 313 -25.72 26.86 -46.90
CA CYS A 313 -25.06 27.26 -48.16
C CYS A 313 -23.58 26.83 -48.15
N SER A 314 -23.14 26.21 -49.25
CA SER A 314 -21.78 25.71 -49.53
C SER A 314 -20.90 26.79 -50.20
N PRO A 315 -19.68 26.50 -50.72
CA PRO A 315 -18.40 26.30 -50.02
C PRO A 315 -17.28 27.23 -50.58
N SER A 316 -16.13 27.35 -49.91
CA SER A 316 -14.85 27.53 -50.62
C SER A 316 -13.61 27.20 -49.78
N ASN A 317 -12.77 26.39 -50.42
CA ASN A 317 -11.45 25.83 -50.17
C ASN A 317 -10.40 26.66 -49.39
N GLY A 318 -9.52 25.92 -48.69
CA GLY A 318 -8.14 26.30 -48.37
C GLY A 318 -7.59 25.52 -47.18
N GLY A 319 -6.73 24.53 -47.40
CA GLY A 319 -6.44 23.45 -46.43
C GLY A 319 -5.14 23.51 -45.60
N GLN A 320 -5.16 22.61 -44.60
CA GLN A 320 -4.11 21.85 -43.88
C GLN A 320 -3.15 22.51 -42.85
N PRO A 321 -2.65 21.75 -41.84
CA PRO A 321 -3.13 20.48 -41.25
C PRO A 321 -3.40 20.56 -39.72
N GLU A 322 -4.30 19.70 -39.24
CA GLU A 322 -4.54 19.43 -37.82
C GLU A 322 -3.50 18.41 -37.29
N THR A 323 -2.94 18.68 -36.12
CA THR A 323 -2.15 17.72 -35.33
C THR A 323 -3.06 16.67 -34.69
N GLU A 324 -2.84 15.40 -35.01
CA GLU A 324 -3.52 14.24 -34.42
C GLU A 324 -3.24 14.14 -32.91
N ILE A 325 -4.31 13.96 -32.13
CA ILE A 325 -4.26 13.59 -30.71
C ILE A 325 -4.24 12.07 -30.64
N ALA A 326 -3.21 11.49 -30.02
CA ALA A 326 -3.14 10.07 -29.77
C ALA A 326 -4.10 9.67 -28.65
N VAL A 327 -5.14 8.91 -28.99
CA VAL A 327 -5.95 8.15 -28.03
C VAL A 327 -5.16 6.91 -27.65
N ILE A 328 -4.66 6.85 -26.42
CA ILE A 328 -4.01 5.65 -25.90
C ILE A 328 -5.09 4.78 -25.25
N SER A 329 -5.47 3.70 -25.93
CA SER A 329 -6.26 2.62 -25.33
C SER A 329 -5.36 1.82 -24.39
N LEU A 330 -5.78 1.67 -23.13
CA LEU A 330 -5.17 0.72 -22.21
C LEU A 330 -5.57 -0.72 -22.63
N PRO A 331 -4.68 -1.71 -22.48
CA PRO A 331 -5.02 -3.10 -22.76
C PRO A 331 -6.09 -3.58 -21.78
N ALA A 332 -7.14 -4.20 -22.34
CA ALA A 332 -8.15 -4.91 -21.57
C ALA A 332 -7.49 -6.01 -20.72
N SER A 333 -7.94 -6.13 -19.47
CA SER A 333 -7.55 -7.23 -18.61
C SER A 333 -8.22 -8.49 -19.13
N ASP A 334 -7.46 -9.39 -19.74
CA ASP A 334 -7.97 -10.71 -20.12
C ASP A 334 -8.33 -11.50 -18.85
N SER A 335 -9.63 -11.71 -18.67
CA SER A 335 -10.19 -12.73 -17.80
C SER A 335 -9.76 -14.11 -18.34
N VAL A 336 -8.92 -14.80 -17.58
CA VAL A 336 -8.54 -16.19 -17.83
C VAL A 336 -9.77 -17.07 -17.62
N GLU A 337 -10.42 -17.48 -18.71
CA GLU A 337 -11.34 -18.61 -18.70
C GLU A 337 -10.56 -19.91 -18.45
N VAL A 338 -10.78 -20.51 -17.29
CA VAL A 338 -10.37 -21.89 -17.01
C VAL A 338 -11.33 -22.81 -17.76
N LYS A 339 -10.88 -23.37 -18.89
CA LYS A 339 -11.54 -24.52 -19.51
C LYS A 339 -11.28 -25.76 -18.65
N THR A 340 -12.35 -26.26 -18.04
CA THR A 340 -12.47 -27.65 -17.61
C THR A 340 -12.65 -28.54 -18.83
N GLU A 341 -11.75 -29.48 -19.06
CA GLU A 341 -12.01 -30.72 -19.80
C GLU A 341 -11.38 -31.90 -19.05
N ASN A 342 -12.04 -33.05 -19.20
CA ASN A 342 -12.02 -34.29 -18.40
C ASN A 342 -10.66 -34.92 -18.08
#